data_AF-A0A0N4Y839-F1
#
_entry.id   AF-A0A0N4Y839-F1
#
_cell.length_a   1.000
_cell.length_b   1.000
_cell.length_c   1.000
_cell.angle_alpha   90.00
_cell.angle_beta   90.00
_cell.angle_gamma   90.00
#
_symmetry.space_group_name_H-M   'P 1'
#
loop_
_entity.id
_entity.type
_entity.pdbx_description
1 polymer ?
#
loop_
_entity_poly.entity_id
_entity_poly.type
_entity_poly.pdbx_seq_one_letter_code
_entity_poly.pdbx_strand_id
1 'polypeptide(L)'
;MPTAGAPGYPGGPGGAPHGGPQPTTFNKFLQPISECDESINDIIDQISVDRWPVPQGHRPLRATGAALAVAVTLLEQCFPNTGARIMTFVGGACTHGPGAVVGEELKTPIRSWHTIKEDNAIFMKKATKFYDSLAGRAVKNGHAIDIFSCALDQTGLLEMKNCFNSTGGNVVMGDSFNSSLFKQTYQRVFDKDANGQLKMGFNATMENGLVLGPRISESLLAIIGLND
;
A
#
# COMPACT_ATOMS: atom_id res chain seq x y z
N MET A 1 9.74 -5.39 81.16
CA MET A 1 9.05 -4.09 80.96
C MET A 1 8.96 -3.84 79.46
N PRO A 2 7.92 -3.18 78.91
CA PRO A 2 6.52 -3.63 78.87
C PRO A 2 5.85 -3.50 77.46
N THR A 3 4.71 -4.18 77.29
CA THR A 3 3.41 -3.78 76.64
C THR A 3 3.25 -3.34 75.16
N ALA A 4 2.36 -4.09 74.48
CA ALA A 4 1.08 -3.71 73.83
C ALA A 4 1.00 -2.86 72.52
N GLY A 5 0.09 -3.28 71.62
CA GLY A 5 -0.76 -2.41 70.78
C GLY A 5 -0.68 -2.56 69.25
N ALA A 6 -1.73 -3.08 68.61
CA ALA A 6 -2.12 -2.73 67.22
C ALA A 6 -2.92 -1.39 67.27
N PRO A 7 -3.03 -0.52 66.23
CA PRO A 7 -3.71 -0.81 64.93
C PRO A 7 -3.33 0.10 63.71
N GLY A 8 -3.99 -0.10 62.54
CA GLY A 8 -4.40 1.01 61.64
C GLY A 8 -3.71 1.18 60.28
N TYR A 9 -4.48 0.96 59.19
CA TYR A 9 -4.25 1.50 57.83
C TYR A 9 -4.55 3.02 57.78
N PRO A 10 -3.90 3.81 56.92
CA PRO A 10 -4.66 4.41 55.78
C PRO A 10 -3.86 4.79 54.51
N GLY A 11 -4.54 4.80 53.36
CA GLY A 11 -4.36 5.84 52.31
C GLY A 11 -3.45 5.57 51.09
N GLY A 12 -4.04 5.53 49.88
CA GLY A 12 -3.34 5.72 48.58
C GLY A 12 -2.88 7.18 48.36
N PRO A 13 -2.43 7.63 47.16
CA PRO A 13 -2.92 7.24 45.83
C PRO A 13 -1.86 7.14 44.69
N GLY A 14 -2.29 6.63 43.52
CA GLY A 14 -1.85 7.21 42.23
C GLY A 14 -0.61 6.64 41.54
N GLY A 15 -0.73 5.46 40.92
CA GLY A 15 0.16 5.05 39.84
C GLY A 15 -0.45 5.42 38.49
N ALA A 16 -0.16 6.60 37.97
CA ALA A 16 -0.43 6.92 36.56
C ALA A 16 0.50 6.06 35.68
N PRO A 17 0.03 5.46 34.57
CA PRO A 17 0.93 4.87 33.60
C PRO A 17 1.70 6.02 32.93
N HIS A 18 3.02 6.03 33.13
CA HIS A 18 3.93 6.85 32.35
C HIS A 18 3.76 6.51 30.87
N GLY A 19 2.96 7.30 30.17
CA GLY A 19 3.05 7.44 28.72
C GLY A 19 4.39 8.09 28.42
N GLY A 20 5.42 7.27 28.29
CA GLY A 20 6.69 7.73 27.72
C GLY A 20 6.41 8.38 26.36
N PRO A 21 7.15 9.44 25.99
CA PRO A 21 6.98 10.05 24.68
C PRO A 21 7.13 8.96 23.62
N GLN A 22 6.09 8.77 22.81
CA GLN A 22 6.21 7.93 21.63
C GLN A 22 7.41 8.45 20.85
N PRO A 23 8.35 7.58 20.43
CA PRO A 23 9.47 8.01 19.64
C PRO A 23 8.90 8.69 18.40
N THR A 24 9.10 10.00 18.31
CA THR A 24 8.82 10.74 17.08
C THR A 24 9.83 10.20 16.07
N THR A 25 9.38 9.29 15.20
CA THR A 25 10.19 8.80 14.08
C THR A 25 10.44 9.98 13.16
N PHE A 26 11.52 10.71 13.43
CA PHE A 26 11.98 11.82 12.61
C PHE A 26 12.45 11.23 11.27
N ASN A 27 11.53 11.12 10.31
CA ASN A 27 11.83 10.57 9.01
C ASN A 27 11.96 11.70 7.98
N LYS A 28 13.18 11.95 7.52
CA LYS A 28 13.48 12.95 6.47
C LYS A 28 12.69 12.76 5.16
N PHE A 29 12.14 11.57 4.92
CA PHE A 29 11.36 11.25 3.71
C PHE A 29 9.86 11.48 3.86
N LEU A 30 9.35 11.63 5.10
CA LEU A 30 7.94 11.84 5.39
C LEU A 30 7.81 13.05 6.31
N GLN A 31 7.44 14.17 5.73
CA GLN A 31 7.34 15.47 6.40
C GLN A 31 5.89 15.97 6.34
N PRO A 32 5.45 16.79 7.31
CA PRO A 32 4.14 17.43 7.25
C PRO A 32 4.01 18.30 5.99
N ILE A 33 2.89 18.19 5.27
CA ILE A 33 2.66 18.95 4.03
C ILE A 33 2.79 20.47 4.25
N SER A 34 2.41 20.97 5.42
CA SER A 34 2.54 22.38 5.80
C SER A 34 3.99 22.89 5.83
N GLU A 35 4.97 21.99 5.96
CA GLU A 35 6.39 22.33 6.04
C GLU A 35 7.10 22.19 4.68
N CYS A 36 6.50 21.48 3.71
CA CYS A 36 7.13 21.14 2.44
C CYS A 36 6.29 21.42 1.19
N ASP A 37 5.17 22.13 1.31
CA ASP A 37 4.24 22.40 0.20
C ASP A 37 4.92 23.02 -1.03
N GLU A 38 5.66 24.12 -0.85
CA GLU A 38 6.39 24.78 -1.94
C GLU A 38 7.42 23.82 -2.59
N SER A 39 8.22 23.13 -1.77
CA SER A 39 9.24 22.19 -2.26
C SER A 39 8.65 20.99 -3.01
N ILE A 40 7.50 20.48 -2.58
CA ILE A 40 6.82 19.37 -3.26
C ILE A 40 6.28 19.82 -4.61
N ASN A 41 5.63 20.99 -4.68
CA ASN A 41 5.11 21.51 -5.95
C ASN A 41 6.24 21.76 -6.96
N ASP A 42 7.35 22.35 -6.50
CA ASP A 42 8.54 22.58 -7.34
C ASP A 42 9.12 21.26 -7.89
N ILE A 43 9.22 20.21 -7.06
CA ILE A 43 9.71 18.91 -7.49
C ILE A 43 8.75 18.29 -8.52
N ILE A 44 7.44 18.36 -8.29
CA ILE A 44 6.42 17.82 -9.20
C ILE A 44 6.49 18.51 -10.56
N ASP A 45 6.63 19.83 -10.60
CA ASP A 45 6.73 20.61 -11.83
C ASP A 45 8.02 20.32 -12.62
N GLN A 46 9.07 19.91 -11.93
CA GLN A 46 10.36 19.52 -12.53
C GLN A 46 10.42 18.05 -12.98
N ILE A 47 9.42 17.22 -12.66
CA ILE A 47 9.39 15.82 -13.12
C ILE A 47 9.41 15.81 -14.65
N SER A 48 10.38 15.10 -15.20
CA SER A 48 10.50 14.87 -16.65
C SER A 48 10.50 13.39 -16.96
N VAL A 49 10.23 13.07 -18.24
CA VAL A 49 10.28 11.69 -18.72
C VAL A 49 11.69 11.16 -18.58
N ASP A 50 11.80 9.88 -18.21
CA ASP A 50 13.08 9.17 -18.17
C ASP A 50 13.83 9.33 -19.51
N ARG A 51 15.10 9.74 -19.42
CA ARG A 51 15.95 10.04 -20.57
C ARG A 51 16.79 8.84 -21.01
N TRP A 52 16.65 7.69 -20.36
CA TRP A 52 17.41 6.51 -20.73
C TRP A 52 17.08 6.07 -22.17
N PRO A 53 18.08 5.90 -23.06
CA PRO A 53 17.83 5.46 -24.42
C PRO A 53 17.13 4.09 -24.45
N VAL A 54 16.05 3.99 -25.22
CA VAL A 54 15.34 2.72 -25.44
C VAL A 54 15.73 2.20 -26.82
N PRO A 55 16.43 1.06 -26.92
CA PRO A 55 16.78 0.47 -28.21
C PRO A 55 15.53 0.18 -29.07
N GLN A 56 15.69 0.24 -30.38
CA GLN A 56 14.60 -0.13 -31.28
C GLN A 56 14.18 -1.59 -31.03
N GLY A 57 12.87 -1.84 -30.95
CA GLY A 57 12.36 -3.17 -30.63
C GLY A 57 12.35 -3.51 -29.13
N HIS A 58 12.73 -2.58 -28.25
CA HIS A 58 12.69 -2.76 -26.80
C HIS A 58 11.65 -1.85 -26.14
N ARG A 59 11.16 -2.29 -24.98
CA ARG A 59 10.36 -1.53 -24.03
C ARG A 59 11.29 -0.73 -23.11
N PRO A 60 10.82 0.41 -22.56
CA PRO A 60 11.55 1.10 -21.50
C PRO A 60 11.83 0.19 -20.31
N LEU A 61 12.96 0.37 -19.65
CA LEU A 61 13.31 -0.33 -18.42
C LEU A 61 12.50 0.24 -17.26
N ARG A 62 11.58 -0.55 -16.74
CA ARG A 62 10.67 -0.12 -15.68
C ARG A 62 10.78 -1.04 -14.49
N ALA A 63 11.29 -0.50 -13.40
CA ALA A 63 11.49 -1.21 -12.13
C ALA A 63 10.35 -0.95 -11.12
N THR A 64 9.09 -1.07 -11.57
CA THR A 64 7.90 -0.83 -10.73
C THR A 64 7.91 -1.67 -9.46
N GLY A 65 8.25 -2.96 -9.57
CA GLY A 65 8.29 -3.84 -8.40
C GLY A 65 9.36 -3.45 -7.39
N ALA A 66 10.53 -3.01 -7.84
CA ALA A 66 11.58 -2.48 -6.95
C ALA A 66 11.14 -1.18 -6.26
N ALA A 67 10.55 -0.25 -7.01
CA ALA A 67 10.04 1.01 -6.45
C ALA A 67 8.97 0.75 -5.37
N LEU A 68 8.02 -0.15 -5.64
CA LEU A 68 7.00 -0.53 -4.66
C LEU A 68 7.61 -1.22 -3.43
N ALA A 69 8.61 -2.10 -3.61
CA ALA A 69 9.29 -2.74 -2.50
C ALA A 69 10.02 -1.75 -1.59
N VAL A 70 10.65 -0.72 -2.17
CA VAL A 70 11.30 0.36 -1.40
C VAL A 70 10.24 1.16 -0.63
N ALA A 71 9.12 1.53 -1.26
CA ALA A 71 8.03 2.26 -0.60
C ALA A 71 7.44 1.47 0.58
N VAL A 72 7.14 0.18 0.39
CA VAL A 72 6.65 -0.70 1.47
C VAL A 72 7.69 -0.80 2.60
N THR A 73 8.96 -0.97 2.26
CA THR A 73 10.02 -1.07 3.27
C THR A 73 10.19 0.22 4.05
N LEU A 74 10.13 1.38 3.38
CA LEU A 74 10.25 2.68 4.03
C LEU A 74 9.11 2.90 5.04
N LEU A 75 7.87 2.62 4.66
CA LEU A 75 6.73 2.74 5.57
C LEU A 75 6.80 1.72 6.71
N GLU A 76 7.19 0.48 6.42
CA GLU A 76 7.36 -0.56 7.44
C GLU A 76 8.39 -0.17 8.51
N GLN A 77 9.47 0.52 8.14
CA GLN A 77 10.49 0.94 9.09
C GLN A 77 10.13 2.23 9.84
N CYS A 78 9.42 3.15 9.21
CA CYS A 78 9.18 4.48 9.79
C CYS A 78 7.84 4.61 10.50
N PHE A 79 6.81 3.90 10.03
CA PHE A 79 5.44 3.96 10.54
C PHE A 79 4.77 2.58 10.56
N PRO A 80 5.33 1.59 11.29
CA PRO A 80 4.70 0.29 11.45
C PRO A 80 3.35 0.43 12.19
N ASN A 81 2.38 -0.43 11.85
CA ASN A 81 1.05 -0.50 12.45
C ASN A 81 0.30 0.85 12.48
N THR A 82 0.61 1.73 11.55
CA THR A 82 0.03 3.08 11.44
C THR A 82 -0.58 3.23 10.06
N GLY A 83 -1.76 3.85 10.00
CA GLY A 83 -2.44 4.08 8.73
C GLY A 83 -1.59 4.88 7.76
N ALA A 84 -1.20 4.26 6.65
CA ALA A 84 -0.45 4.90 5.57
C ALA A 84 -0.93 4.39 4.21
N ARG A 85 -0.70 5.17 3.16
CA ARG A 85 -1.14 4.86 1.80
C ARG A 85 -0.01 5.05 0.80
N ILE A 86 0.27 3.99 0.03
CA ILE A 86 1.19 4.03 -1.11
C ILE A 86 0.37 4.22 -2.37
N MET A 87 0.57 5.33 -3.09
CA MET A 87 -0.12 5.61 -4.36
C MET A 87 0.82 5.32 -5.53
N THR A 88 0.55 4.24 -6.26
CA THR A 88 1.41 3.77 -7.35
C THR A 88 0.83 4.17 -8.70
N PHE A 89 1.53 5.01 -9.45
CA PHE A 89 1.14 5.42 -10.80
C PHE A 89 1.95 4.63 -11.84
N VAL A 90 1.28 3.79 -12.62
CA VAL A 90 1.92 2.92 -13.61
C VAL A 90 1.43 3.21 -15.03
N GLY A 91 2.35 3.61 -15.90
CA GLY A 91 2.10 3.84 -17.32
C GLY A 91 2.55 2.69 -18.25
N GLY A 92 2.55 1.44 -17.78
CA GLY A 92 3.12 0.29 -18.51
C GLY A 92 3.62 -0.82 -17.58
N ALA A 93 3.89 -2.00 -18.15
CA ALA A 93 4.33 -3.18 -17.40
C ALA A 93 5.74 -3.02 -16.78
N CYS A 94 5.97 -3.68 -15.65
CA CYS A 94 7.30 -3.85 -15.07
C CYS A 94 8.14 -4.74 -16.01
N THR A 95 9.24 -4.21 -16.53
CA THR A 95 10.11 -4.90 -17.50
C THR A 95 11.46 -5.29 -16.90
N HIS A 96 11.82 -4.71 -15.76
CA HIS A 96 13.12 -4.89 -15.14
C HIS A 96 13.03 -5.10 -13.63
N GLY A 97 13.93 -5.91 -13.08
CA GLY A 97 14.03 -6.16 -11.64
C GLY A 97 12.98 -7.12 -11.08
N PRO A 98 12.84 -7.19 -9.74
CA PRO A 98 11.84 -8.04 -9.11
C PRO A 98 10.43 -7.53 -9.43
N GLY A 99 9.51 -8.45 -9.70
CA GLY A 99 8.16 -8.12 -10.16
C GLY A 99 8.03 -7.90 -11.67
N ALA A 100 9.07 -8.19 -12.48
CA ALA A 100 8.98 -8.11 -13.93
C ALA A 100 7.84 -9.01 -14.48
N VAL A 101 6.96 -8.40 -15.29
CA VAL A 101 5.74 -9.01 -15.86
C VAL A 101 5.99 -9.47 -17.30
N VAL A 102 6.92 -8.81 -18.00
CA VAL A 102 7.30 -9.11 -19.38
C VAL A 102 8.78 -8.75 -19.56
N GLY A 103 9.43 -9.34 -20.56
CA GLY A 103 10.78 -8.96 -20.95
C GLY A 103 10.83 -7.61 -21.68
N GLU A 104 12.04 -7.12 -21.86
CA GLU A 104 12.31 -5.84 -22.51
C GLU A 104 12.01 -5.91 -24.02
N GLU A 105 12.19 -7.05 -24.66
CA GLU A 105 12.01 -7.19 -26.11
C GLU A 105 10.53 -7.18 -26.54
N LEU A 106 10.15 -6.28 -27.46
CA LEU A 106 8.79 -6.16 -27.99
C LEU A 106 8.31 -7.41 -28.72
N LYS A 107 9.24 -8.21 -29.27
CA LYS A 107 8.94 -9.51 -29.91
C LYS A 107 8.24 -10.47 -28.96
N THR A 108 8.52 -10.37 -27.66
CA THR A 108 7.86 -11.15 -26.63
C THR A 108 6.60 -10.39 -26.21
N PRO A 109 5.40 -10.88 -26.54
CA PRO A 109 4.17 -10.20 -26.16
C PRO A 109 3.95 -10.29 -24.65
N ILE A 110 3.18 -9.36 -24.11
CA ILE A 110 2.68 -9.47 -22.75
C ILE A 110 1.72 -10.67 -22.70
N ARG A 111 1.80 -11.49 -21.65
CA ARG A 111 0.99 -12.71 -21.51
C ARG A 111 -0.51 -12.43 -21.74
N SER A 112 -1.16 -13.35 -22.45
CA SER A 112 -2.59 -13.35 -22.72
C SER A 112 -3.30 -14.43 -21.88
N TRP A 113 -4.64 -14.41 -21.86
CA TRP A 113 -5.43 -15.47 -21.24
C TRP A 113 -5.11 -16.86 -21.80
N HIS A 114 -4.88 -16.96 -23.11
CA HIS A 114 -4.50 -18.21 -23.75
C HIS A 114 -3.13 -18.70 -23.27
N THR A 115 -2.14 -17.80 -23.23
CA THR A 115 -0.79 -18.10 -22.70
C THR A 115 -0.83 -18.56 -21.24
N ILE A 116 -1.72 -17.99 -20.42
CA ILE A 116 -1.90 -18.39 -19.02
C ILE A 116 -2.53 -19.78 -18.94
N LYS A 117 -3.55 -20.06 -19.77
CA LYS A 117 -4.22 -21.37 -19.81
C LYS A 117 -3.28 -22.51 -20.19
N GLU A 118 -2.32 -22.23 -21.07
CA GLU A 118 -1.30 -23.19 -21.50
C GLU A 118 -0.09 -23.28 -20.55
N ASP A 119 -0.13 -22.57 -19.41
CA ASP A 119 0.98 -22.45 -18.44
C ASP A 119 2.31 -21.96 -19.04
N ASN A 120 2.23 -21.20 -20.13
CA ASN A 120 3.40 -20.67 -20.84
C ASN A 120 3.77 -19.23 -20.41
N ALA A 121 3.12 -18.71 -19.36
CA ALA A 121 3.36 -17.37 -18.83
C ALA A 121 4.57 -17.34 -17.88
N ILE A 122 5.77 -17.36 -18.45
CA ILE A 122 7.05 -17.54 -17.71
C ILE A 122 7.29 -16.53 -16.56
N PHE A 123 6.81 -15.30 -16.69
CA PHE A 123 7.02 -14.24 -15.69
C PHE A 123 5.97 -14.27 -14.56
N MET A 124 4.77 -14.76 -14.86
CA MET A 124 3.58 -14.55 -14.02
C MET A 124 3.77 -15.12 -12.61
N LYS A 125 4.13 -16.40 -12.47
CA LYS A 125 4.25 -17.06 -11.16
C LYS A 125 5.28 -16.37 -10.25
N LYS A 126 6.43 -15.97 -10.80
CA LYS A 126 7.50 -15.28 -10.05
C LYS A 126 7.07 -13.87 -9.66
N ALA A 127 6.44 -13.13 -10.56
CA ALA A 127 5.96 -11.77 -10.30
C ALA A 127 4.81 -11.75 -9.29
N THR A 128 3.82 -12.64 -9.43
CA THR A 128 2.71 -12.78 -8.47
C THR A 128 3.24 -13.07 -7.07
N LYS A 129 4.15 -14.05 -6.90
CA LYS A 129 4.74 -14.36 -5.59
C LYS A 129 5.45 -13.15 -4.97
N PHE A 130 6.13 -12.35 -5.79
CA PHE A 130 6.80 -11.15 -5.32
C PHE A 130 5.81 -10.08 -4.83
N TYR A 131 4.79 -9.76 -5.62
CA TYR A 131 3.78 -8.76 -5.23
C TYR A 131 2.90 -9.24 -4.07
N ASP A 132 2.60 -10.54 -3.98
CA ASP A 132 1.92 -11.14 -2.83
C ASP A 132 2.72 -10.97 -1.54
N SER A 133 4.05 -11.12 -1.62
CA SER A 133 4.93 -10.85 -0.47
C SER A 133 4.90 -9.38 -0.05
N LEU A 134 4.82 -8.44 -1.00
CA LEU A 134 4.70 -7.01 -0.70
C LEU A 134 3.34 -6.68 -0.09
N ALA A 135 2.26 -7.27 -0.63
CA ALA A 135 0.91 -7.13 -0.10
C ALA A 135 0.83 -7.62 1.34
N GLY A 136 1.36 -8.81 1.64
CA GLY A 136 1.37 -9.36 3.01
C GLY A 136 2.12 -8.46 4.00
N ARG A 137 3.24 -7.87 3.60
CA ARG A 137 3.98 -6.90 4.42
C ARG A 137 3.19 -5.61 4.65
N ALA A 138 2.55 -5.06 3.63
CA ALA A 138 1.75 -3.85 3.76
C ALA A 138 0.54 -4.08 4.68
N VAL A 139 -0.17 -5.20 4.50
CA VAL A 139 -1.28 -5.62 5.37
C VAL A 139 -0.83 -5.72 6.83
N LYS A 140 0.27 -6.44 7.09
CA LYS A 140 0.78 -6.65 8.45
C LYS A 140 1.05 -5.32 9.17
N ASN A 141 1.44 -4.29 8.43
CA ASN A 141 1.77 -2.98 8.98
C ASN A 141 0.62 -1.96 8.90
N GLY A 142 -0.57 -2.35 8.44
CA GLY A 142 -1.74 -1.46 8.34
C GLY A 142 -1.64 -0.44 7.18
N HIS A 143 -0.90 -0.75 6.12
CA HIS A 143 -0.69 0.12 4.96
C HIS A 143 -1.56 -0.27 3.77
N ALA A 144 -2.16 0.73 3.12
CA ALA A 144 -2.91 0.59 1.87
C ALA A 144 -2.02 0.78 0.64
N ILE A 145 -2.24 0.01 -0.43
CA ILE A 145 -1.55 0.17 -1.72
C ILE A 145 -2.58 0.45 -2.82
N ASP A 146 -2.60 1.68 -3.32
CA ASP A 146 -3.39 2.09 -4.48
C ASP A 146 -2.58 1.88 -5.77
N ILE A 147 -3.23 1.40 -6.83
CA ILE A 147 -2.64 1.25 -8.16
C ILE A 147 -3.46 2.00 -9.21
N PHE A 148 -2.89 3.07 -9.73
CA PHE A 148 -3.40 3.88 -10.81
C PHE A 148 -2.68 3.51 -12.10
N SER A 149 -3.33 2.71 -12.94
CA SER A 149 -2.78 2.15 -14.16
C SER A 149 -3.33 2.86 -15.40
N CYS A 150 -2.49 3.60 -16.11
CA CYS A 150 -2.88 4.22 -17.38
C CYS A 150 -1.92 3.89 -18.52
N ALA A 151 -2.31 2.96 -19.39
CA ALA A 151 -1.53 2.56 -20.55
C ALA A 151 -2.44 1.92 -21.61
N LEU A 152 -2.02 1.97 -22.88
CA LEU A 152 -2.70 1.27 -23.98
C LEU A 152 -2.51 -0.26 -23.91
N ASP A 153 -1.38 -0.68 -23.36
CA ASP A 153 -1.06 -2.09 -23.11
C ASP A 153 -1.27 -2.46 -21.64
N GLN A 154 -1.34 -3.76 -21.38
CA GLN A 154 -1.44 -4.28 -20.01
C GLN A 154 -0.25 -3.85 -19.13
N THR A 155 -0.51 -3.46 -17.88
CA THR A 155 0.50 -3.00 -16.92
C THR A 155 0.92 -4.03 -15.88
N GLY A 156 0.26 -5.19 -15.84
CA GLY A 156 0.53 -6.23 -14.83
C GLY A 156 -0.36 -6.20 -13.59
N LEU A 157 -1.59 -5.66 -13.70
CA LEU A 157 -2.54 -5.67 -12.58
C LEU A 157 -2.86 -7.07 -12.06
N LEU A 158 -2.77 -8.10 -12.91
CA LEU A 158 -3.01 -9.48 -12.50
C LEU A 158 -2.01 -9.95 -11.45
N GLU A 159 -0.72 -9.64 -11.65
CA GLU A 159 0.35 -9.96 -10.71
C GLU A 159 0.26 -9.11 -9.45
N MET A 160 -0.18 -7.85 -9.58
CA MET A 160 -0.28 -6.89 -8.47
C MET A 160 -1.63 -6.94 -7.73
N LYS A 161 -2.53 -7.87 -8.09
CA LYS A 161 -3.94 -7.85 -7.63
C LYS A 161 -4.09 -7.83 -6.11
N ASN A 162 -3.21 -8.56 -5.41
CA ASN A 162 -3.28 -8.66 -3.97
C ASN A 162 -2.76 -7.39 -3.28
N CYS A 163 -1.94 -6.57 -3.95
CA CYS A 163 -1.51 -5.29 -3.38
C CYS A 163 -2.70 -4.40 -3.05
N PHE A 164 -3.69 -4.27 -3.93
CA PHE A 164 -4.88 -3.46 -3.67
C PHE A 164 -6.03 -4.26 -3.02
N ASN A 165 -6.26 -5.51 -3.42
CA ASN A 165 -7.38 -6.30 -2.86
C ASN A 165 -7.19 -6.62 -1.38
N SER A 166 -5.98 -6.98 -0.98
CA SER A 166 -5.67 -7.39 0.40
C SER A 166 -5.56 -6.17 1.33
N THR A 167 -5.03 -5.06 0.84
CA THR A 167 -4.81 -3.87 1.66
C THR A 167 -6.01 -2.91 1.70
N GLY A 168 -7.06 -3.18 0.92
CA GLY A 168 -8.19 -2.25 0.76
C GLY A 168 -7.84 -0.99 -0.06
N GLY A 169 -6.80 -1.07 -0.88
CA GLY A 169 -6.38 0.02 -1.76
C GLY A 169 -7.24 0.15 -3.02
N ASN A 170 -7.16 1.32 -3.65
CA ASN A 170 -7.87 1.62 -4.89
C ASN A 170 -7.16 1.00 -6.09
N VAL A 171 -7.94 0.56 -7.08
CA VAL A 171 -7.42 0.21 -8.40
C VAL A 171 -8.17 0.99 -9.47
N VAL A 172 -7.44 1.71 -10.31
CA VAL A 172 -8.00 2.45 -11.44
C VAL A 172 -7.27 2.04 -12.70
N MET A 173 -8.02 1.64 -13.72
CA MET A 173 -7.49 1.34 -15.05
C MET A 173 -8.02 2.38 -16.04
N GLY A 174 -7.14 2.90 -16.90
CA GLY A 174 -7.52 3.72 -18.04
C GLY A 174 -6.44 3.71 -19.11
N ASP A 175 -6.66 4.45 -20.19
CA ASP A 175 -5.72 4.51 -21.32
C ASP A 175 -4.66 5.61 -21.13
N SER A 176 -5.01 6.69 -20.44
CA SER A 176 -4.16 7.86 -20.24
C SER A 176 -4.48 8.61 -18.94
N PHE A 177 -3.42 9.04 -18.25
CA PHE A 177 -3.50 9.92 -17.09
C PHE A 177 -4.07 11.32 -17.43
N ASN A 178 -4.01 11.73 -18.71
CA ASN A 178 -4.55 13.02 -19.12
C ASN A 178 -6.08 13.00 -19.35
N SER A 179 -6.70 11.82 -19.32
CA SER A 179 -8.15 11.69 -19.53
C SER A 179 -8.95 12.36 -18.41
N SER A 180 -10.09 12.95 -18.76
CA SER A 180 -11.03 13.51 -17.78
C SER A 180 -11.53 12.44 -16.81
N LEU A 181 -11.75 11.21 -17.30
CA LEU A 181 -12.14 10.06 -16.50
C LEU A 181 -11.13 9.77 -15.39
N PHE A 182 -9.83 9.73 -15.72
CA PHE A 182 -8.79 9.52 -14.71
C PHE A 182 -8.77 10.66 -13.69
N LYS A 183 -8.75 11.91 -14.15
CA LYS A 183 -8.68 13.09 -13.27
C LYS A 183 -9.85 13.15 -12.28
N GLN A 184 -11.07 12.91 -12.74
CA GLN A 184 -12.26 12.89 -11.89
C GLN A 184 -12.24 11.72 -10.91
N THR A 185 -11.82 10.53 -11.36
CA THR A 185 -11.74 9.35 -10.50
C THR A 185 -10.68 9.53 -9.41
N TYR A 186 -9.53 10.08 -9.76
CA TYR A 186 -8.45 10.39 -8.81
C TYR A 186 -8.88 11.44 -7.79
N GLN A 187 -9.59 12.49 -8.20
CA GLN A 187 -10.12 13.50 -7.26
C GLN A 187 -11.06 12.90 -6.23
N ARG A 188 -11.94 11.97 -6.64
CA ARG A 188 -12.89 11.29 -5.74
C ARG A 188 -12.23 10.47 -4.64
N VAL A 189 -11.00 10.02 -4.85
CA VAL A 189 -10.22 9.32 -3.82
C VAL A 189 -10.03 10.19 -2.57
N PHE A 190 -10.05 11.52 -2.73
CA PHE A 190 -9.88 12.52 -1.68
C PHE A 190 -11.17 13.26 -1.34
N ASP A 191 -12.33 12.71 -1.69
CA ASP A 191 -13.61 13.31 -1.34
C ASP A 191 -13.73 13.50 0.17
N LYS A 192 -14.29 14.64 0.55
CA LYS A 192 -14.51 15.01 1.94
C LYS A 192 -15.95 14.77 2.38
N ASP A 193 -16.15 14.46 3.65
CA ASP A 193 -17.45 14.37 4.29
C ASP A 193 -18.01 15.76 4.66
N ALA A 194 -19.18 15.77 5.31
CA ALA A 194 -19.81 17.01 5.76
C ALA A 194 -18.99 17.79 6.80
N ASN A 195 -18.03 17.13 7.47
CA ASN A 195 -17.14 17.72 8.46
C ASN A 195 -15.80 18.17 7.84
N GLY A 196 -15.62 18.02 6.52
CA GLY A 196 -14.39 18.36 5.82
C GLY A 196 -13.26 17.33 5.99
N GLN A 197 -13.55 16.15 6.55
CA GLN A 197 -12.60 15.05 6.70
C GLN A 197 -12.61 14.16 5.46
N LEU A 198 -11.48 13.55 5.13
CA LEU A 198 -11.39 12.62 4.00
C LEU A 198 -12.26 11.39 4.25
N LYS A 199 -13.02 10.94 3.25
CA LYS A 199 -13.85 9.73 3.29
C LYS A 199 -13.01 8.45 3.14
N MET A 200 -11.97 8.32 3.95
CA MET A 200 -11.10 7.15 3.98
C MET A 200 -10.81 6.73 5.42
N GLY A 201 -10.88 5.43 5.66
CA GLY A 201 -10.43 4.81 6.92
C GLY A 201 -9.14 4.05 6.69
N PHE A 202 -8.28 4.01 7.69
CA PHE A 202 -7.04 3.24 7.68
C PHE A 202 -6.94 2.39 8.94
N ASN A 203 -6.22 1.27 8.83
CA ASN A 203 -5.94 0.36 9.94
C ASN A 203 -7.20 -0.06 10.72
N ALA A 204 -8.28 -0.37 10.00
CA ALA A 204 -9.55 -0.76 10.59
C ALA A 204 -9.49 -2.21 11.10
N THR A 205 -9.96 -2.42 12.32
CA THR A 205 -10.16 -3.75 12.92
C THR A 205 -11.65 -4.01 12.95
N MET A 206 -12.10 -5.09 12.31
CA MET A 206 -13.50 -5.53 12.39
C MET A 206 -13.57 -6.77 13.28
N GLU A 207 -14.26 -6.65 14.41
CA GLU A 207 -14.49 -7.76 15.34
C GLU A 207 -15.94 -8.25 15.20
N ASN A 208 -16.12 -9.54 14.92
CA ASN A 208 -17.44 -10.14 14.82
C ASN A 208 -17.79 -10.89 16.12
N GLY A 209 -18.59 -10.26 16.98
CA GLY A 209 -19.18 -10.93 18.15
C GLY A 209 -20.31 -11.88 17.73
N LEU A 210 -20.08 -13.20 17.78
CA LEU A 210 -21.10 -14.21 17.52
C LEU A 210 -21.74 -14.66 18.84
N VAL A 211 -22.99 -14.27 19.07
CA VAL A 211 -23.81 -14.84 20.14
C VAL A 211 -24.46 -16.12 19.59
N LEU A 212 -23.83 -17.26 19.89
CA LEU A 212 -24.32 -18.64 19.66
C LEU A 212 -24.85 -18.95 18.24
N GLY A 213 -24.05 -19.66 17.43
CA GLY A 213 -24.60 -20.57 16.40
C GLY A 213 -24.15 -20.41 14.94
N PRO A 214 -23.83 -19.23 14.39
CA PRO A 214 -23.33 -19.15 13.02
C PRO A 214 -21.81 -19.25 12.98
N ARG A 215 -21.25 -20.16 12.17
CA ARG A 215 -19.85 -20.09 11.76
C ARG A 215 -19.75 -19.14 10.58
N ILE A 216 -18.90 -18.12 10.65
CA ILE A 216 -18.60 -17.25 9.50
C ILE A 216 -17.83 -18.12 8.50
N SER A 217 -18.45 -18.47 7.38
CA SER A 217 -17.79 -19.32 6.38
C SER A 217 -16.85 -18.53 5.49
N GLU A 218 -17.19 -17.30 5.07
CA GLU A 218 -16.33 -16.45 4.23
C GLU A 218 -16.70 -14.96 4.40
N SER A 219 -15.74 -14.11 4.80
CA SER A 219 -15.82 -12.66 4.62
C SER A 219 -15.10 -12.31 3.32
N LEU A 220 -15.84 -12.23 2.21
CA LEU A 220 -15.28 -11.94 0.90
C LEU A 220 -15.19 -10.42 0.69
N LEU A 221 -13.98 -9.96 0.38
CA LEU A 221 -13.51 -8.59 0.08
C LEU A 221 -13.00 -7.74 1.27
N ALA A 222 -11.70 -7.39 1.17
CA ALA A 222 -10.96 -6.39 1.96
C ALA A 222 -10.93 -6.55 3.49
N ILE A 223 -11.14 -7.77 4.01
CA ILE A 223 -10.97 -8.07 5.44
C ILE A 223 -9.97 -9.21 5.55
N ILE A 224 -8.81 -8.94 6.14
CA ILE A 224 -7.81 -9.96 6.42
C ILE A 224 -7.95 -10.40 7.86
N GLY A 225 -8.04 -11.72 8.05
CA GLY A 225 -8.20 -12.34 9.35
C GLY A 225 -7.05 -11.97 10.29
N LEU A 226 -7.42 -11.43 11.44
CA LEU A 226 -6.58 -11.40 12.62
C LEU A 226 -6.52 -12.83 13.15
N ASN A 227 -5.36 -13.47 13.03
CA ASN A 227 -5.03 -14.59 13.90
C ASN A 227 -3.88 -14.14 14.78
N ASP A 228 -4.06 -14.34 16.09
CA ASP A 228 -3.07 -14.17 17.16
C ASP A 228 -1.69 -14.76 16.83
#